data_AF-A0A661P8C8-F1
#
_entry.id   AF-A0A661P8C8-F1
#
_cell.length_a   1.000
_cell.length_b   1.000
_cell.length_c   1.000
_cell.angle_alpha   90.00
_cell.angle_beta   90.00
_cell.angle_gamma   90.00
#
_symmetry.space_group_name_H-M   'P 1'
#
loop_
_entity.id
_entity.type
_entity.pdbx_description
1 polymer ?
#
loop_
_entity_poly.entity_id
_entity_poly.type
_entity_poly.pdbx_seq_one_letter_code
_entity_poly.pdbx_strand_id
1 'polypeptide(L)'
;MATSVIKSVQTQGIGFAPILKYYFEKCGISQIIDDYVPLDPRRKVLSHGQACVAMITAILFQVLQLYRLCKFADATTVLDVILPGIAPEEYFDDRLADTLNAIYNSGIGNLEIQITQKMIHEFDLQCPVCHNDTTSVSVYGQGNANKTADSIKITYGYNKKHRQDLKQFVWSLKDVRNPKTEYLLCEFEYIVQGHMRLPDGNTYGFVSELNSLQQDILAILQVPAQCYSYEYLFDTQ
;
A
#
# COMPACT_ATOMS: atom_id res chain seq x y z
N MET A 1 -45.88 24.56 9.94
CA MET A 1 -44.43 24.47 10.22
C MET A 1 -43.75 24.19 8.90
N ALA A 2 -42.92 25.11 8.39
CA ALA A 2 -42.23 24.92 7.12
C ALA A 2 -41.26 23.75 7.27
N THR A 3 -41.51 22.66 6.53
CA THR A 3 -40.62 21.50 6.45
C THR A 3 -39.26 22.01 5.99
N SER A 4 -38.26 21.92 6.85
CA SER A 4 -36.93 22.44 6.57
C SER A 4 -36.22 21.48 5.63
N VAL A 5 -36.46 21.63 4.32
CA VAL A 5 -35.95 20.71 3.30
C VAL A 5 -34.44 20.90 3.16
N ILE A 6 -33.67 19.82 3.41
CA ILE A 6 -32.24 19.76 3.12
C ILE A 6 -32.07 19.92 1.61
N LYS A 7 -31.39 20.99 1.17
CA LYS A 7 -31.33 21.38 -0.24
C LYS A 7 -30.37 20.54 -1.08
N SER A 8 -29.30 20.03 -0.46
CA SER A 8 -28.28 19.24 -1.13
C SER A 8 -27.48 18.42 -0.13
N VAL A 9 -27.33 17.13 -0.40
CA VAL A 9 -26.40 16.22 0.28
C VAL A 9 -25.40 15.74 -0.75
N GLN A 10 -24.11 15.89 -0.45
CA GLN A 10 -23.02 15.35 -1.26
C GLN A 10 -22.35 14.22 -0.48
N THR A 11 -22.25 13.05 -1.09
CA THR A 11 -21.65 11.85 -0.49
C THR A 11 -20.51 11.34 -1.34
N GLN A 12 -19.49 10.82 -0.67
CA GLN A 12 -18.30 10.23 -1.27
C GLN A 12 -18.01 8.89 -0.56
N GLY A 13 -17.72 7.84 -1.34
CA GLY A 13 -17.38 6.53 -0.80
C GLY A 13 -15.96 6.50 -0.25
N ILE A 14 -15.82 6.20 1.04
CA ILE A 14 -14.53 6.07 1.72
C ILE A 14 -14.08 4.60 1.83
N GLY A 15 -15.03 3.66 1.85
CA GLY A 15 -14.72 2.25 1.81
C GLY A 15 -13.81 1.79 2.97
N PHE A 16 -12.83 0.95 2.62
CA PHE A 16 -11.77 0.50 3.52
C PHE A 16 -10.51 1.41 3.51
N ALA A 17 -10.55 2.57 2.86
CA ALA A 17 -9.40 3.49 2.81
C ALA A 17 -8.89 3.91 4.21
N PRO A 18 -9.74 4.17 5.23
CA PRO A 18 -9.25 4.52 6.56
C PRO A 18 -8.46 3.39 7.24
N ILE A 19 -8.83 2.13 7.00
CA ILE A 19 -8.09 0.95 7.47
C ILE A 19 -6.69 0.94 6.85
N LEU A 20 -6.60 1.17 5.54
CA LEU A 20 -5.30 1.23 4.86
C LEU A 20 -4.45 2.38 5.36
N LYS A 21 -5.02 3.57 5.53
CA LYS A 21 -4.34 4.74 6.09
C LYS A 21 -3.70 4.39 7.44
N TYR A 22 -4.49 3.82 8.35
CA TYR A 22 -3.99 3.39 9.66
C TYR A 22 -2.81 2.43 9.56
N TYR A 23 -2.88 1.44 8.67
CA TYR A 23 -1.75 0.51 8.49
C TYR A 23 -0.54 1.15 7.81
N PHE A 24 -0.73 2.04 6.83
CA PHE A 24 0.37 2.76 6.19
C PHE A 24 1.13 3.63 7.20
N GLU A 25 0.40 4.33 8.07
CA GLU A 25 0.95 5.15 9.14
C GLU A 25 1.63 4.30 10.22
N LYS A 26 0.95 3.25 10.70
CA LYS A 26 1.50 2.32 11.72
C LYS A 26 2.78 1.65 11.24
N CYS A 27 2.82 1.20 9.98
CA CYS A 27 4.01 0.60 9.38
C CYS A 27 5.08 1.63 9.00
N GLY A 28 4.77 2.93 8.98
CA GLY A 28 5.69 4.00 8.60
C GLY A 28 6.23 3.87 7.17
N ILE A 29 5.45 3.30 6.24
CA ILE A 29 5.94 2.94 4.90
C ILE A 29 6.48 4.18 4.17
N SER A 30 5.73 5.29 4.19
CA SER A 30 6.14 6.52 3.52
C SER A 30 7.44 7.06 4.09
N GLN A 31 7.52 7.20 5.43
CA GLN A 31 8.70 7.74 6.11
C GLN A 31 9.95 6.89 5.85
N ILE A 32 9.85 5.57 5.96
CA ILE A 32 10.99 4.68 5.70
C ILE A 32 11.53 4.85 4.28
N ILE A 33 10.63 5.00 3.30
CA ILE A 33 11.03 5.20 1.90
C ILE A 33 11.66 6.59 1.73
N ASP A 34 11.07 7.64 2.30
CA ASP A 34 11.58 9.01 2.17
C ASP A 34 12.93 9.21 2.91
N ASP A 35 13.17 8.49 4.01
CA ASP A 35 14.43 8.49 4.73
C ASP A 35 15.52 7.73 3.96
N TYR A 36 15.15 6.67 3.25
CA TYR A 36 16.08 5.80 2.53
C TYR A 36 16.38 6.30 1.10
N VAL A 37 15.40 6.89 0.42
CA VAL A 37 15.48 7.37 -0.95
C VAL A 37 15.66 8.89 -0.92
N PRO A 38 16.82 9.43 -1.35
CA PRO A 38 17.03 10.86 -1.38
C PRO A 38 15.94 11.57 -2.18
N LEU A 39 15.31 12.57 -1.57
CA LEU A 39 14.28 13.36 -2.23
C LEU A 39 14.88 14.14 -3.41
N ASP A 40 14.30 14.01 -4.61
CA ASP A 40 14.65 14.88 -5.73
C ASP A 40 14.26 16.34 -5.37
N PRO A 41 15.18 17.31 -5.41
CA PRO A 41 14.89 18.72 -5.13
C PRO A 41 13.79 19.35 -6.00
N ARG A 42 13.49 18.76 -7.16
CA ARG A 42 12.42 19.19 -8.06
C ARG A 42 11.04 18.74 -7.58
N ARG A 43 10.98 17.77 -6.67
CA ARG A 43 9.75 17.22 -6.10
C ARG A 43 9.29 18.08 -4.93
N LYS A 44 8.19 18.80 -5.12
CA LYS A 44 7.66 19.75 -4.13
C LYS A 44 6.35 19.32 -3.47
N VAL A 45 5.61 18.41 -4.11
CA VAL A 45 4.22 18.13 -3.72
C VAL A 45 4.03 16.68 -3.26
N LEU A 46 4.61 15.71 -3.99
CA LEU A 46 4.48 14.29 -3.69
C LEU A 46 5.86 13.69 -3.36
N SER A 47 6.05 13.14 -2.17
CA SER A 47 7.28 12.45 -1.76
C SER A 47 7.38 11.02 -2.31
N HIS A 48 8.58 10.42 -2.30
CA HIS A 48 8.77 9.08 -2.88
C HIS A 48 7.97 8.05 -2.10
N GLY A 49 7.95 8.17 -0.77
CA GLY A 49 7.11 7.39 0.12
C GLY A 49 5.62 7.55 -0.19
N GLN A 50 5.13 8.77 -0.35
CA GLN A 50 3.72 9.02 -0.68
C GLN A 50 3.36 8.44 -2.06
N ALA A 51 4.23 8.59 -3.05
CA ALA A 51 4.03 7.98 -4.38
C ALA A 51 3.96 6.44 -4.30
N CYS A 52 4.79 5.81 -3.45
CA CYS A 52 4.71 4.38 -3.19
C CYS A 52 3.40 3.98 -2.53
N VAL A 53 2.97 4.70 -1.49
CA VAL A 53 1.68 4.47 -0.83
C VAL A 53 0.54 4.56 -1.84
N ALA A 54 0.56 5.56 -2.73
CA ALA A 54 -0.44 5.71 -3.78
C ALA A 54 -0.44 4.54 -4.77
N MET A 55 0.73 4.08 -5.23
CA MET A 55 0.84 2.93 -6.13
C MET A 55 0.41 1.62 -5.47
N ILE A 56 0.78 1.38 -4.21
CA ILE A 56 0.36 0.21 -3.44
C ILE A 56 -1.16 0.23 -3.26
N THR A 57 -1.71 1.38 -2.89
CA THR A 57 -3.17 1.58 -2.79
C THR A 57 -3.84 1.25 -4.12
N ALA A 58 -3.31 1.75 -5.24
CA ALA A 58 -3.84 1.41 -6.56
C ALA A 58 -3.91 -0.09 -6.75
N ILE A 59 -2.79 -0.81 -6.58
CA ILE A 59 -2.69 -2.27 -6.75
C ILE A 59 -3.69 -3.02 -5.87
N LEU A 60 -3.90 -2.58 -4.63
CA LEU A 60 -4.85 -3.20 -3.69
C LEU A 60 -6.30 -3.03 -4.12
N PHE A 61 -6.67 -1.91 -4.76
CA PHE A 61 -8.02 -1.70 -5.28
C PHE A 61 -8.20 -2.34 -6.66
N GLN A 62 -7.30 -2.05 -7.60
CA GLN A 62 -7.29 -2.56 -8.96
C GLN A 62 -5.87 -2.53 -9.54
N VAL A 63 -5.47 -3.56 -10.28
CA VAL A 63 -4.20 -3.52 -11.02
C VAL A 63 -4.31 -2.48 -12.16
N LEU A 64 -3.78 -1.28 -11.92
CA LEU A 64 -3.83 -0.13 -12.83
C LEU A 64 -2.46 0.16 -13.46
N GLN A 65 -2.48 0.62 -14.72
CA GLN A 65 -1.30 1.23 -15.34
C GLN A 65 -1.01 2.60 -14.71
N LEU A 66 0.26 3.01 -14.63
CA LEU A 66 0.67 4.26 -13.97
C LEU A 66 -0.08 5.50 -14.49
N TYR A 67 -0.27 5.63 -15.80
CA TYR A 67 -0.98 6.77 -16.41
C TYR A 67 -2.47 6.87 -16.01
N ARG A 68 -3.05 5.81 -15.43
CA ARG A 68 -4.43 5.83 -14.94
C ARG A 68 -4.53 6.31 -13.51
N LEU A 69 -3.42 6.51 -12.80
CA LEU A 69 -3.46 6.83 -11.38
C LEU A 69 -4.09 8.20 -11.11
N CYS A 70 -3.81 9.21 -11.95
CA CYS A 70 -4.53 10.49 -11.89
C CYS A 70 -6.05 10.33 -12.04
N LYS A 71 -6.50 9.51 -12.99
CA LYS A 71 -7.94 9.25 -13.19
C LYS A 71 -8.56 8.49 -12.03
N PHE A 72 -7.78 7.61 -11.39
CA PHE A 72 -8.22 6.91 -10.19
C PHE A 72 -8.34 7.86 -8.99
N ALA A 73 -7.37 8.76 -8.81
CA ALA A 73 -7.41 9.80 -7.79
C ALA A 73 -8.57 10.80 -7.99
N ASP A 74 -8.91 11.10 -9.24
CA ASP A 74 -10.03 12.00 -9.58
C ASP A 74 -11.40 11.30 -9.42
N ALA A 75 -11.49 10.03 -9.81
CA ALA A 75 -12.75 9.28 -9.77
C ALA A 75 -13.09 8.70 -8.37
N THR A 76 -12.14 8.66 -7.45
CA THR A 76 -12.31 8.03 -6.12
C THR A 76 -11.76 8.91 -5.01
N THR A 77 -12.29 8.78 -3.81
CA THR A 77 -11.78 9.54 -2.64
C THR A 77 -10.75 8.78 -1.81
N VAL A 78 -10.36 7.59 -2.27
CA VAL A 78 -9.47 6.69 -1.54
C VAL A 78 -8.11 7.34 -1.29
N LEU A 79 -7.50 7.92 -2.33
CA LEU A 79 -6.19 8.56 -2.21
C LEU A 79 -6.26 9.86 -1.41
N ASP A 80 -7.37 10.59 -1.47
CA ASP A 80 -7.57 11.80 -0.66
C ASP A 80 -7.68 11.46 0.83
N VAL A 81 -8.36 10.36 1.18
CA VAL A 81 -8.43 9.86 2.56
C VAL A 81 -7.04 9.46 3.07
N ILE A 82 -6.24 8.75 2.27
CA ILE A 82 -4.93 8.21 2.67
C ILE A 82 -3.83 9.28 2.65
N LEU A 83 -3.83 10.14 1.64
CA LEU A 83 -2.84 11.18 1.37
C LEU A 83 -3.54 12.55 1.18
N PRO A 84 -4.08 13.13 2.28
CA PRO A 84 -4.81 14.39 2.19
C PRO A 84 -3.92 15.52 1.69
N GLY A 85 -4.51 16.44 0.92
CA GLY A 85 -3.83 17.63 0.41
C GLY A 85 -3.02 17.42 -0.88
N ILE A 86 -3.05 16.22 -1.47
CA ILE A 86 -2.41 15.94 -2.76
C ILE A 86 -3.46 15.92 -3.86
N ALA A 87 -3.36 16.86 -4.80
CA ALA A 87 -4.28 16.95 -5.91
C ALA A 87 -4.14 15.75 -6.88
N PRO A 88 -5.23 15.28 -7.52
CA PRO A 88 -5.19 14.15 -8.45
C PRO A 88 -4.14 14.27 -9.57
N GLU A 89 -3.87 15.49 -10.04
CA GLU A 89 -2.92 15.78 -11.11
C GLU A 89 -1.47 15.49 -10.70
N GLU A 90 -1.18 15.44 -9.41
CA GLU A 90 0.16 15.22 -8.87
C GLU A 90 0.59 13.74 -8.96
N TYR A 91 -0.33 12.84 -9.32
CA TYR A 91 -0.10 11.39 -9.50
C TYR A 91 0.22 10.98 -10.94
N PHE A 92 0.79 11.88 -11.75
CA PHE A 92 1.11 11.58 -13.14
C PHE A 92 2.23 10.53 -13.28
N ASP A 93 2.19 9.78 -14.37
CA ASP A 93 3.00 8.59 -14.59
C ASP A 93 4.51 8.84 -14.60
N ASP A 94 4.99 9.91 -15.22
CA ASP A 94 6.44 10.22 -15.23
C ASP A 94 6.98 10.32 -13.80
N ARG A 95 6.25 11.01 -12.91
CA ARG A 95 6.65 11.17 -11.51
C ARG A 95 6.62 9.85 -10.73
N LEU A 96 5.69 8.96 -11.05
CA LEU A 96 5.61 7.62 -10.44
C LEU A 96 6.75 6.74 -10.97
N ALA A 97 7.04 6.79 -12.26
CA ALA A 97 8.14 6.08 -12.90
C ALA A 97 9.50 6.52 -12.32
N ASP A 98 9.69 7.82 -12.09
CA ASP A 98 10.87 8.36 -11.42
C ASP A 98 11.03 7.80 -10.00
N THR A 99 9.93 7.57 -9.28
CA THR A 99 9.97 6.92 -7.96
C THR A 99 10.45 5.48 -8.04
N LEU A 100 9.96 4.72 -9.02
CA LEU A 100 10.41 3.35 -9.24
C LEU A 100 11.91 3.30 -9.58
N ASN A 101 12.38 4.23 -10.41
CA ASN A 101 13.81 4.37 -10.72
C ASN A 101 14.63 4.73 -9.47
N ALA A 102 14.16 5.68 -8.65
CA ALA A 102 14.84 6.11 -7.43
C ALA A 102 14.97 4.95 -6.42
N ILE A 103 13.89 4.19 -6.20
CA ILE A 103 13.91 3.00 -5.35
C ILE A 103 14.89 1.95 -5.89
N TYR A 104 14.85 1.67 -7.19
CA TYR A 104 15.76 0.71 -7.82
C TYR A 104 17.23 1.12 -7.60
N ASN A 105 17.56 2.39 -7.86
CA ASN A 105 18.90 2.93 -7.70
C ASN A 105 19.37 2.93 -6.23
N SER A 106 18.45 3.07 -5.27
CA SER A 106 18.74 3.03 -3.83
C SER A 106 18.99 1.61 -3.29
N GLY A 107 18.63 0.57 -4.04
CA GLY A 107 18.81 -0.83 -3.66
C GLY A 107 17.61 -1.41 -2.90
N ILE A 108 16.77 -2.16 -3.63
CA ILE A 108 15.49 -2.73 -3.15
C ILE A 108 15.66 -3.64 -1.92
N GLY A 109 16.71 -4.47 -1.89
CA GLY A 109 16.88 -5.47 -0.82
C GLY A 109 17.07 -4.85 0.56
N ASN A 110 17.77 -3.72 0.65
CA ASN A 110 17.95 -3.02 1.92
C ASN A 110 16.66 -2.35 2.37
N LEU A 111 15.91 -1.75 1.45
CA LEU A 111 14.61 -1.15 1.73
C LEU A 111 13.60 -2.20 2.22
N GLU A 112 13.55 -3.37 1.57
CA GLU A 112 12.71 -4.51 2.01
C GLU A 112 13.02 -4.91 3.45
N ILE A 113 14.31 -5.00 3.81
CA ILE A 113 14.73 -5.36 5.17
C ILE A 113 14.24 -4.32 6.19
N GLN A 114 14.39 -3.03 5.90
CA GLN A 114 13.96 -1.98 6.83
C GLN A 114 12.45 -2.01 7.07
N ILE A 115 11.66 -2.11 5.99
CA ILE A 115 10.19 -2.20 6.08
C ILE A 115 9.79 -3.46 6.86
N THR A 116 10.43 -4.60 6.56
CA THR A 116 10.15 -5.88 7.24
C THR A 116 10.48 -5.81 8.74
N GLN A 117 11.62 -5.22 9.10
CA GLN A 117 12.02 -5.06 10.51
C GLN A 117 11.04 -4.18 11.27
N LYS A 118 10.60 -3.05 10.68
CA LYS A 118 9.58 -2.19 11.28
C LYS A 118 8.28 -2.95 11.51
N MET A 119 7.80 -3.70 10.51
CA MET A 119 6.56 -4.48 10.65
C MET A 119 6.67 -5.56 11.73
N ILE A 120 7.78 -6.30 11.79
CA ILE A 120 7.98 -7.31 12.85
C ILE A 120 7.88 -6.67 14.24
N HIS A 121 8.48 -5.50 14.41
CA HIS A 121 8.46 -4.78 15.68
C HIS A 121 7.06 -4.22 16.02
N GLU A 122 6.42 -3.53 15.07
CA GLU A 122 5.11 -2.86 15.27
C GLU A 122 3.95 -3.83 15.54
N PHE A 123 4.04 -5.06 15.02
CA PHE A 123 3.02 -6.09 15.23
C PHE A 123 3.44 -7.17 16.23
N ASP A 124 4.60 -7.00 16.89
CA ASP A 124 5.19 -8.00 17.80
C ASP A 124 5.14 -9.42 17.21
N LEU A 125 5.55 -9.56 15.94
CA LEU A 125 5.44 -10.81 15.22
C LEU A 125 6.41 -11.83 15.81
N GLN A 126 5.87 -12.74 16.62
CA GLN A 126 6.59 -13.87 17.16
C GLN A 126 6.96 -14.82 16.01
N CYS A 127 8.22 -14.79 15.58
CA CYS A 127 8.74 -15.67 14.52
C CYS A 127 9.79 -16.65 15.09
N PRO A 128 9.39 -17.60 15.97
CA PRO A 128 10.32 -18.55 16.58
C PRO A 128 10.87 -19.56 15.56
N VAL A 129 10.18 -19.76 14.44
CA VAL A 129 10.59 -20.66 13.36
C VAL A 129 10.42 -19.95 12.02
N CYS A 130 11.52 -19.73 11.32
CA CYS A 130 11.51 -19.22 9.96
C CYS A 130 11.54 -20.40 8.98
N HIS A 131 10.46 -20.59 8.22
CA HIS A 131 10.41 -21.56 7.13
C HIS A 131 10.90 -20.91 5.84
N ASN A 132 12.02 -21.38 5.31
CA ASN A 132 12.57 -20.90 4.04
C ASN A 132 12.58 -22.04 3.02
N ASP A 133 11.69 -21.95 2.03
CA ASP A 133 11.61 -22.90 0.95
C ASP A 133 12.60 -22.54 -0.15
N THR A 134 13.67 -23.32 -0.24
CA THR A 134 14.66 -23.16 -1.29
C THR A 134 14.26 -23.94 -2.54
N THR A 135 14.12 -23.25 -3.67
CA THR A 135 13.89 -23.86 -4.98
C THR A 135 15.19 -23.91 -5.77
N SER A 136 15.54 -25.09 -6.28
CA SER A 136 16.71 -25.29 -7.14
C SER A 136 16.32 -25.27 -8.62
N VAL A 137 16.98 -24.44 -9.42
CA VAL A 137 16.83 -24.38 -10.88
C VAL A 137 18.09 -24.93 -11.53
N SER A 138 17.94 -25.89 -12.45
CA SER A 138 19.04 -26.45 -13.24
C SER A 138 19.06 -25.81 -14.63
N VAL A 139 20.26 -25.47 -15.11
CA VAL A 139 20.45 -24.74 -16.36
C VAL A 139 21.19 -25.63 -17.37
N TYR A 140 20.76 -25.57 -18.62
CA TYR A 140 21.41 -26.26 -19.74
C TYR A 140 22.18 -25.25 -20.60
N GLY A 141 23.37 -25.64 -21.06
CA GLY A 141 24.24 -24.79 -21.89
C GLY A 141 25.40 -24.13 -21.13
N GLN A 142 26.25 -23.39 -21.85
CA GLN A 142 27.51 -22.90 -21.29
C GLN A 142 27.35 -21.77 -20.27
N GLY A 143 26.28 -20.96 -20.33
CA GLY A 143 25.87 -20.04 -19.24
C GLY A 143 26.98 -19.15 -18.64
N ASN A 144 28.07 -18.90 -19.38
CA ASN A 144 29.30 -18.27 -18.88
C ASN A 144 29.38 -16.76 -19.21
N ALA A 145 28.28 -16.17 -19.69
CA ALA A 145 28.24 -14.78 -20.12
C ALA A 145 27.84 -13.85 -18.96
N ASN A 146 28.63 -13.85 -17.88
CA ASN A 146 28.47 -12.85 -16.83
C ASN A 146 28.81 -11.47 -17.42
N LYS A 147 27.79 -10.61 -17.56
CA LYS A 147 27.95 -9.28 -18.17
C LYS A 147 28.56 -8.27 -17.18
N THR A 148 28.42 -8.53 -15.88
CA THR A 148 28.87 -7.65 -14.78
C THR A 148 29.50 -8.47 -13.66
N ALA A 149 30.26 -7.80 -12.77
CA ALA A 149 30.83 -8.44 -11.59
C ALA A 149 29.75 -8.97 -10.61
N ASP A 150 28.58 -8.33 -10.60
CA ASP A 150 27.42 -8.68 -9.76
C ASP A 150 26.51 -9.75 -10.39
N SER A 151 26.86 -10.24 -11.59
CA SER A 151 26.10 -11.30 -12.24
C SER A 151 26.11 -12.58 -11.38
N ILE A 152 24.95 -13.23 -11.25
CA ILE A 152 24.82 -14.49 -10.52
C ILE A 152 25.72 -15.54 -11.19
N LYS A 153 26.72 -16.03 -10.45
CA LYS A 153 27.64 -17.06 -10.93
C LYS A 153 26.97 -18.43 -10.92
N ILE A 154 26.43 -18.83 -12.07
CA ILE A 154 25.83 -20.15 -12.26
C ILE A 154 26.92 -21.23 -12.26
N THR A 155 26.90 -22.13 -11.28
CA THR A 155 27.95 -23.13 -11.06
C THR A 155 27.37 -24.51 -10.66
N TYR A 156 28.25 -25.51 -10.54
CA TYR A 156 27.90 -26.84 -10.06
C TYR A 156 27.82 -26.88 -8.53
N GLY A 157 27.06 -27.83 -7.98
CA GLY A 157 26.89 -27.97 -6.53
C GLY A 157 25.94 -29.09 -6.14
N TYR A 158 25.45 -29.06 -4.90
CA TYR A 158 24.43 -30.00 -4.43
C TYR A 158 23.09 -29.76 -5.12
N ASN A 159 22.63 -30.73 -5.92
CA ASN A 159 21.38 -30.65 -6.67
C ASN A 159 20.30 -31.55 -6.04
N LYS A 160 19.17 -30.96 -5.60
CA LYS A 160 18.04 -31.68 -4.98
C LYS A 160 17.40 -32.74 -5.90
N LYS A 161 17.53 -32.57 -7.22
CA LYS A 161 17.05 -33.53 -8.25
C LYS A 161 18.13 -34.55 -8.65
N HIS A 162 19.22 -34.63 -7.91
CA HIS A 162 20.36 -35.54 -8.15
C HIS A 162 21.03 -35.39 -9.53
N ARG A 163 20.90 -34.22 -10.17
CA ARG A 163 21.55 -33.88 -11.46
C ARG A 163 22.81 -33.05 -11.26
N GLN A 164 23.89 -33.71 -10.82
CA GLN A 164 25.19 -33.07 -10.55
C GLN A 164 25.94 -32.66 -11.83
N ASP A 165 25.52 -33.20 -12.98
CA ASP A 165 26.02 -32.90 -14.32
C ASP A 165 25.60 -31.51 -14.84
N LEU A 166 24.64 -30.87 -14.17
CA LEU A 166 24.10 -29.58 -14.57
C LEU A 166 24.55 -28.47 -13.62
N LYS A 167 24.81 -27.30 -14.20
CA LYS A 167 24.94 -26.09 -13.40
C LYS A 167 23.58 -25.71 -12.82
N GLN A 168 23.60 -25.03 -11.69
CA GLN A 168 22.38 -24.65 -10.98
C GLN A 168 22.54 -23.33 -10.25
N PHE A 169 21.40 -22.79 -9.85
CA PHE A 169 21.31 -21.79 -8.80
C PHE A 169 20.14 -22.14 -7.88
N VAL A 170 20.21 -21.68 -6.64
CA VAL A 170 19.16 -21.86 -5.65
C VAL A 170 18.60 -20.48 -5.33
N TRP A 171 17.29 -20.38 -5.35
CA TRP A 171 16.56 -19.19 -4.95
C TRP A 171 15.68 -19.55 -3.74
N SER A 172 15.53 -18.61 -2.81
CA SER A 172 14.62 -18.76 -1.67
C SER A 172 13.25 -18.21 -2.04
N LEU A 173 12.21 -19.04 -2.00
CA LEU A 173 10.82 -18.60 -2.03
C LEU A 173 10.37 -18.34 -0.59
N LYS A 174 9.84 -17.14 -0.35
CA LYS A 174 9.05 -16.86 0.84
C LYS A 174 7.59 -16.95 0.41
N ASP A 175 6.90 -18.02 0.80
CA ASP A 175 5.45 -18.12 0.57
C ASP A 175 4.72 -17.44 1.73
N VAL A 176 4.27 -16.21 1.48
CA VAL A 176 3.36 -15.52 2.41
C VAL A 176 1.95 -15.93 2.02
N ARG A 177 1.40 -16.92 2.74
CA ARG A 177 -0.01 -17.26 2.61
C ARG A 177 -0.82 -16.04 3.03
N ASN A 178 -1.39 -15.33 2.05
CA ASN A 178 -2.32 -14.26 2.32
C ASN A 178 -3.64 -14.91 2.77
N PRO A 179 -4.08 -14.78 4.04
CA PRO A 179 -5.49 -15.03 4.33
C PRO A 179 -6.33 -14.13 3.41
N LYS A 180 -7.52 -14.56 3.02
CA LYS A 180 -8.42 -13.78 2.18
C LYS A 180 -9.03 -12.60 2.97
N THR A 181 -8.19 -11.67 3.41
CA THR A 181 -8.56 -10.44 4.13
C THR A 181 -9.47 -9.56 3.26
N GLU A 182 -9.42 -9.72 1.94
CA GLU A 182 -10.29 -9.08 0.96
C GLU A 182 -11.78 -9.20 1.34
N TYR A 183 -12.23 -10.35 1.84
CA TYR A 183 -13.64 -10.52 2.25
C TYR A 183 -14.02 -9.67 3.47
N LEU A 184 -13.09 -9.45 4.40
CA LEU A 184 -13.33 -8.58 5.55
C LEU A 184 -13.41 -7.12 5.12
N LEU A 185 -12.60 -6.71 4.14
CA LEU A 185 -12.59 -5.34 3.62
C LEU A 185 -13.82 -5.02 2.77
N CYS A 186 -14.39 -6.00 2.06
CA CYS A 186 -15.64 -5.84 1.31
C CYS A 186 -16.80 -5.36 2.20
N GLU A 187 -16.83 -5.71 3.48
CA GLU A 187 -17.88 -5.26 4.41
C GLU A 187 -17.88 -3.73 4.61
N PHE A 188 -16.78 -3.04 4.26
CA PHE A 188 -16.64 -1.58 4.37
C PHE A 188 -16.94 -0.86 3.05
N GLU A 189 -17.17 -1.58 1.94
CA GLU A 189 -17.30 -1.02 0.57
C GLU A 189 -18.28 0.15 0.48
N TYR A 190 -19.42 0.06 1.18
CA TYR A 190 -20.50 1.04 1.10
C TYR A 190 -20.47 2.13 2.17
N ILE A 191 -19.38 2.24 2.93
CA ILE A 191 -19.21 3.33 3.89
C ILE A 191 -18.93 4.63 3.14
N VAL A 192 -19.69 5.65 3.47
CA VAL A 192 -19.57 6.98 2.86
C VAL A 192 -19.27 8.03 3.92
N GLN A 193 -18.61 9.10 3.48
CA GLN A 193 -18.61 10.39 4.15
C GLN A 193 -19.36 11.40 3.29
N GLY A 194 -19.78 12.52 3.88
CA GLY A 194 -20.47 13.53 3.11
C GLY A 194 -20.63 14.85 3.83
N HIS A 195 -21.11 15.83 3.08
CA HIS A 195 -21.51 17.13 3.60
C HIS A 195 -22.96 17.41 3.24
N MET A 196 -23.67 18.03 4.17
CA MET A 196 -25.03 18.52 3.97
C MET A 196 -25.10 19.99 4.37
N ARG A 197 -25.85 20.76 3.57
CA ARG A 197 -26.14 22.15 3.89
C ARG A 197 -27.48 22.23 4.61
N LEU A 198 -27.45 22.64 5.88
CA LEU A 198 -28.65 22.78 6.68
C LEU A 198 -29.37 24.11 6.38
N PRO A 199 -30.67 24.21 6.76
CA PRO A 199 -31.48 25.41 6.57
C PRO A 199 -30.94 26.67 7.26
N ASP A 200 -30.07 26.51 8.26
CA ASP A 200 -29.34 27.57 8.96
C ASP A 200 -28.24 28.22 8.09
N GLY A 201 -27.96 27.65 6.92
CA GLY A 201 -26.95 28.12 5.97
C GLY A 201 -25.57 27.49 6.17
N ASN A 202 -25.36 26.75 7.26
CA ASN A 202 -24.10 26.09 7.60
C ASN A 202 -23.96 24.73 6.91
N THR A 203 -22.71 24.33 6.68
CA THR A 203 -22.36 23.01 6.11
C THR A 203 -21.91 22.10 7.25
N TYR A 204 -22.53 20.93 7.36
CA TYR A 204 -22.17 19.91 8.34
C TYR A 204 -21.70 18.67 7.62
N GLY A 205 -20.61 18.07 8.08
CA GLY A 205 -20.18 16.78 7.57
C GLY A 205 -20.72 15.60 8.39
N PHE A 206 -20.69 14.41 7.79
CA PHE A 206 -21.11 13.17 8.44
C PHE A 206 -20.31 11.98 7.87
N VAL A 207 -20.31 10.89 8.61
CA VAL A 207 -19.75 9.59 8.21
C VAL A 207 -20.79 8.51 8.51
N SER A 208 -20.88 7.47 7.69
CA SER A 208 -21.75 6.34 7.95
C SER A 208 -21.44 5.69 9.31
N GLU A 209 -22.49 5.39 10.08
CA GLU A 209 -22.35 4.60 11.30
C GLU A 209 -21.93 3.17 10.96
N LEU A 210 -20.99 2.64 11.75
CA LEU A 210 -20.52 1.27 11.60
C LEU A 210 -21.52 0.30 12.24
N ASN A 211 -21.89 -0.75 11.51
CA ASN A 211 -22.70 -1.84 12.06
C ASN A 211 -21.88 -2.74 13.01
N SER A 212 -22.54 -3.63 13.74
CA SER A 212 -21.88 -4.51 14.71
C SER A 212 -20.82 -5.41 14.09
N LEU A 213 -21.07 -5.94 12.89
CA LEU A 213 -20.11 -6.78 12.17
C LEU A 213 -18.85 -5.99 11.78
N GLN A 214 -18.99 -4.77 11.28
CA GLN A 214 -17.86 -3.89 10.94
C GLN A 214 -17.04 -3.56 12.19
N GLN A 215 -17.68 -3.29 13.33
CA GLN A 215 -16.97 -3.07 14.60
C GLN A 215 -16.20 -4.32 15.05
N ASP A 216 -16.81 -5.50 14.94
CA ASP A 216 -16.14 -6.78 15.25
C ASP A 216 -14.93 -7.00 14.32
N ILE A 217 -15.07 -6.69 13.02
CA ILE A 217 -13.98 -6.80 12.06
C ILE A 217 -12.83 -5.84 12.42
N LEU A 218 -13.12 -4.58 12.77
CA LEU A 218 -12.10 -3.63 13.20
C LEU A 218 -11.37 -4.11 14.46
N ALA A 219 -12.09 -4.71 15.41
CA ALA A 219 -11.49 -5.31 16.60
C ALA A 219 -10.55 -6.47 16.25
N ILE A 220 -10.95 -7.36 15.33
CA ILE A 220 -10.11 -8.46 14.83
C ILE A 220 -8.84 -7.92 14.15
N LEU A 221 -8.99 -6.88 13.33
CA LEU A 221 -7.90 -6.22 12.63
C LEU A 221 -7.03 -5.35 13.54
N GLN A 222 -7.43 -5.13 14.80
CA GLN A 222 -6.78 -4.22 15.74
C GLN A 222 -6.68 -2.78 15.18
N VAL A 223 -7.73 -2.36 14.49
CA VAL A 223 -7.90 -1.02 13.94
C VAL A 223 -8.86 -0.23 14.84
N PRO A 224 -8.48 0.95 15.34
CA PRO A 224 -9.37 1.76 16.16
C PRO A 224 -10.61 2.20 15.36
N ALA A 225 -11.81 2.07 15.95
CA ALA A 225 -13.05 2.52 15.31
C ALA A 225 -13.06 4.04 15.01
N GLN A 226 -12.24 4.80 15.73
CA GLN A 226 -12.00 6.22 15.51
C GLN A 226 -11.50 6.54 14.10
N CYS A 227 -10.91 5.58 13.37
CA CYS A 227 -10.54 5.76 11.97
C CYS A 227 -11.73 6.09 11.06
N TYR A 228 -12.96 5.78 11.49
CA TYR A 228 -14.20 6.12 10.80
C TYR A 228 -14.96 7.28 11.46
N SER A 229 -14.31 8.03 12.34
CA SER A 229 -14.90 9.21 12.96
C SER A 229 -14.78 10.44 12.05
N TYR A 230 -15.67 11.40 12.25
CA TYR A 230 -15.62 12.68 11.56
C TYR A 230 -14.30 13.41 11.82
N GLU A 231 -13.86 13.49 13.08
CA GLU A 231 -12.62 14.15 13.49
C GLU A 231 -11.40 13.53 12.76
N TYR A 232 -11.33 12.21 12.68
CA TYR A 232 -10.19 11.54 12.01
C TYR A 232 -10.15 11.74 10.49
N LEU A 233 -11.31 11.86 9.83
CA LEU A 233 -11.37 12.01 8.38
C LEU A 233 -11.29 13.48 7.93
N PHE A 234 -11.82 14.40 8.73
CA PHE A 234 -11.94 15.81 8.36
C PHE A 234 -10.93 16.73 9.07
N ASP A 235 -10.48 16.42 10.30
CA ASP A 235 -9.51 17.25 11.05
C ASP A 235 -8.05 16.81 10.87
N THR A 236 -7.74 15.83 10.01
CA THR A 236 -6.34 15.53 9.61
C THR A 236 -5.75 16.52 8.60
N GLN A 237 -6.26 17.77 8.55
CA GLN A 237 -5.77 18.86 7.69
C GLN A 237 -4.73 19.75 8.40
#